data_AF-A0A842Q3V5-F1
#
_entry.id   AF-A0A842Q3V5-F1
#
_cell.length_a   1.000
_cell.length_b   1.000
_cell.length_c   1.000
_cell.angle_alpha   90.00
_cell.angle_beta   90.00
_cell.angle_gamma   90.00
#
_symmetry.space_group_name_H-M   'P 1'
#
loop_
_entity.id
_entity.type
_entity.pdbx_description
1 polymer ?
#
loop_
_entity_poly.entity_id
_entity_poly.type
_entity_poly.pdbx_seq_one_letter_code
_entity_poly.pdbx_strand_id
1 'polypeptide(L)'
;MLDEIDKLILSFLGKNARISSRELEKNLQNMGYSMTERGIRYRLERLEKSNTVLGYSAILNPSFVSNKVNRTIILKFKYSINASSLIDRLEKYVQESAFCVYSARLSGDFDWICHFVFDSIEQYELESNNFLHRFAVLIADYRSYESKAVKLSPYTIFDEHDMIEMKSRVFKILNSLQKYENLNDKLQYIVESVVKYFDAKFARVWLIDREKKYLILKYSAGKYK
;
A
#
# COMPACT_ATOMS: atom_id res chain seq x y z
N MET A 1 -11.85 13.16 -11.40
CA MET A 1 -11.36 13.51 -10.05
C MET A 1 -11.84 12.44 -9.09
N LEU A 2 -10.97 11.90 -8.24
CA LEU A 2 -11.33 10.85 -7.28
C LEU A 2 -12.01 11.48 -6.08
N ASP A 3 -13.22 11.03 -5.74
CA ASP A 3 -13.89 11.45 -4.51
C ASP A 3 -13.45 10.61 -3.31
N GLU A 4 -13.90 10.99 -2.12
CA GLU A 4 -13.55 10.31 -0.87
C GLU A 4 -13.90 8.81 -0.91
N ILE A 5 -15.06 8.46 -1.48
CA ILE A 5 -15.50 7.05 -1.56
C ILE A 5 -14.60 6.26 -2.52
N ASP A 6 -14.17 6.86 -3.64
CA ASP A 6 -13.23 6.22 -4.55
C ASP A 6 -11.89 5.91 -3.85
N LYS A 7 -11.37 6.87 -3.07
CA LYS A 7 -10.13 6.66 -2.31
C LYS A 7 -10.29 5.57 -1.24
N LEU A 8 -11.43 5.51 -0.56
CA LEU A 8 -11.76 4.42 0.37
C LEU A 8 -11.76 3.06 -0.35
N ILE A 9 -12.40 2.97 -1.51
CA ILE A 9 -12.44 1.74 -2.32
C ILE A 9 -11.03 1.31 -2.72
N LEU A 10 -10.21 2.23 -3.26
CA LEU A 10 -8.83 1.95 -3.66
C LEU A 10 -7.97 1.50 -2.48
N SER A 11 -8.17 2.10 -1.31
CA SER A 11 -7.56 1.71 -0.05
C SER A 11 -7.90 0.26 0.33
N PHE A 12 -9.17 -0.15 0.26
CA PHE A 12 -9.56 -1.54 0.52
C PHE A 12 -9.00 -2.52 -0.51
N LEU A 13 -9.04 -2.17 -1.80
CA LEU A 13 -8.50 -3.00 -2.88
C LEU A 13 -6.98 -3.21 -2.76
N GLY A 14 -6.24 -2.17 -2.36
CA GLY A 14 -4.80 -2.28 -2.12
C GLY A 14 -4.48 -3.33 -1.04
N LYS A 15 -5.29 -3.39 0.02
CA LYS A 15 -5.15 -4.42 1.07
C LYS A 15 -5.56 -5.80 0.61
N ASN A 16 -6.69 -5.91 -0.08
CA ASN A 16 -7.25 -7.16 -0.53
C ASN A 16 -8.02 -6.98 -1.83
N ALA A 17 -7.33 -7.22 -2.95
CA ALA A 17 -7.93 -7.15 -4.29
C ALA A 17 -9.10 -8.14 -4.51
N ARG A 18 -9.24 -9.17 -3.65
CA ARG A 18 -10.33 -10.17 -3.74
C ARG A 18 -11.58 -9.78 -2.93
N ILE A 19 -11.58 -8.61 -2.29
CA ILE A 19 -12.73 -8.16 -1.48
C ILE A 19 -13.98 -8.06 -2.35
N SER A 20 -15.09 -8.61 -1.88
CA SER A 20 -16.36 -8.55 -2.62
C SER A 20 -17.01 -7.16 -2.53
N SER A 21 -17.81 -6.77 -3.52
CA SER A 21 -18.56 -5.51 -3.47
C SER A 21 -19.49 -5.41 -2.26
N ARG A 22 -20.02 -6.55 -1.79
CA ARG A 22 -20.84 -6.64 -0.58
C ARG A 22 -20.03 -6.42 0.70
N GLU A 23 -18.79 -6.89 0.75
CA GLU A 23 -17.90 -6.61 1.89
C GLU A 23 -17.44 -5.15 1.87
N LEU A 24 -17.14 -4.59 0.70
CA LEU A 24 -16.87 -3.16 0.55
C LEU A 24 -18.05 -2.31 1.04
N GLU A 25 -19.28 -2.67 0.67
CA GLU A 25 -20.49 -2.02 1.15
C GLU A 25 -20.58 -2.01 2.67
N LYS A 26 -20.45 -3.18 3.30
CA LYS A 26 -20.46 -3.28 4.77
C LYS A 26 -19.35 -2.42 5.39
N ASN A 27 -18.15 -2.45 4.84
CA ASN A 27 -17.03 -1.67 5.36
C ASN A 27 -17.26 -0.16 5.25
N LEU A 28 -17.85 0.31 4.15
CA LEU A 28 -18.21 1.72 3.95
C LEU A 28 -19.36 2.14 4.88
N GLN A 29 -20.39 1.32 5.04
CA GLN A 29 -21.50 1.56 5.96
C GLN A 29 -21.02 1.67 7.41
N ASN A 30 -20.10 0.79 7.81
CA ASN A 30 -19.44 0.83 9.11
C ASN A 30 -18.65 2.12 9.36
N MET A 31 -18.24 2.82 8.31
CA MET A 31 -17.55 4.10 8.40
C MET A 31 -18.51 5.31 8.30
N GLY A 32 -19.81 5.07 8.23
CA GLY A 32 -20.85 6.11 8.13
C GLY A 32 -21.21 6.50 6.70
N TYR A 33 -20.70 5.81 5.68
CA TYR A 33 -21.04 6.09 4.29
C TYR A 33 -22.20 5.22 3.81
N SER A 34 -23.25 5.85 3.28
CA SER A 34 -24.35 5.14 2.64
C SER A 34 -24.04 4.92 1.16
N MET A 35 -23.80 3.67 0.78
CA MET A 35 -23.59 3.27 -0.62
C MET A 35 -24.18 1.89 -0.81
N THR A 36 -24.79 1.64 -1.96
CA THR A 36 -25.30 0.32 -2.32
C THR A 36 -24.22 -0.52 -2.99
N GLU A 37 -24.32 -1.84 -2.90
CA GLU A 37 -23.45 -2.76 -3.66
C GLU A 37 -23.38 -2.40 -5.16
N ARG A 38 -24.53 -2.05 -5.77
CA ARG A 38 -24.60 -1.64 -7.18
C ARG A 38 -23.80 -0.37 -7.45
N GLY A 39 -23.87 0.61 -6.55
CA GLY A 39 -23.08 1.85 -6.64
C GLY A 39 -21.57 1.60 -6.56
N ILE A 40 -21.15 0.65 -5.71
CA ILE A 40 -19.74 0.25 -5.60
C ILE A 40 -19.25 -0.41 -6.89
N ARG A 41 -20.03 -1.35 -7.45
CA ARG A 41 -19.68 -2.00 -8.72
C ARG A 41 -19.52 -0.98 -9.85
N TYR A 42 -20.44 -0.02 -9.96
CA TYR A 42 -20.33 1.06 -10.94
C TYR A 42 -19.05 1.88 -10.76
N ARG A 43 -18.67 2.20 -9.52
CA ARG A 43 -17.42 2.91 -9.22
C ARG A 43 -16.18 2.10 -9.57
N LEU A 44 -16.16 0.80 -9.24
CA LEU A 44 -15.07 -0.11 -9.61
C LEU A 44 -14.87 -0.15 -11.14
N GLU A 45 -15.95 -0.38 -11.89
CA GLU A 45 -15.90 -0.37 -13.37
C GLU A 45 -15.40 0.97 -13.91
N ARG A 46 -15.81 2.08 -13.30
CA ARG A 46 -15.35 3.41 -13.70
C ARG A 46 -13.86 3.59 -13.43
N LEU A 47 -13.37 3.16 -12.26
CA LEU A 47 -11.96 3.25 -11.87
C LEU A 47 -11.06 2.40 -12.77
N GLU A 48 -11.54 1.25 -13.21
CA GLU A 48 -10.87 0.40 -14.21
C GLU A 48 -10.86 1.08 -15.58
N LYS A 49 -12.01 1.55 -16.07
CA LYS A 49 -12.11 2.25 -17.36
C LYS A 49 -11.31 3.54 -17.43
N SER A 50 -11.11 4.22 -16.30
CA SER A 50 -10.31 5.44 -16.22
C SER A 50 -8.82 5.19 -15.99
N ASN A 51 -8.34 3.93 -16.07
CA ASN A 51 -6.96 3.52 -15.76
C ASN A 51 -6.49 3.97 -14.37
N THR A 52 -7.41 4.17 -13.44
CA THR A 52 -7.06 4.41 -12.03
C THR A 52 -6.73 3.09 -11.34
N VAL A 53 -7.47 2.02 -11.65
CA VAL A 53 -7.07 0.65 -11.38
C VAL A 53 -6.52 0.06 -12.67
N LEU A 54 -5.20 -0.19 -12.70
CA LEU A 54 -4.52 -0.77 -13.86
C LEU A 54 -4.76 -2.28 -13.99
N GLY A 55 -5.09 -2.96 -12.89
CA GLY A 55 -5.37 -4.38 -12.86
C GLY A 55 -5.28 -4.97 -11.46
N TYR A 56 -5.49 -6.28 -11.38
CA TYR A 56 -5.41 -7.04 -10.13
C TYR A 56 -4.43 -8.20 -10.32
N SER A 57 -3.56 -8.42 -9.33
CA SER A 57 -2.56 -9.50 -9.38
C SER A 57 -2.45 -10.21 -8.05
N ALA A 58 -2.12 -11.50 -8.11
CA ALA A 58 -1.77 -12.29 -6.93
C ALA A 58 -0.30 -12.03 -6.58
N ILE A 59 -0.03 -11.85 -5.29
CA ILE A 59 1.35 -11.76 -4.80
C ILE A 59 1.77 -13.17 -4.39
N LEU A 60 2.70 -13.72 -5.17
CA LEU A 60 3.25 -15.04 -4.93
C LEU A 60 4.42 -14.94 -3.95
N ASN A 61 4.60 -15.97 -3.13
CA ASN A 61 5.75 -16.03 -2.24
C ASN A 61 7.03 -16.19 -3.08
N PRO A 62 7.98 -15.25 -3.01
CA PRO A 62 9.21 -15.29 -3.81
C PRO A 62 10.01 -16.58 -3.68
N SER A 63 9.94 -17.28 -2.53
CA SER A 63 10.67 -18.55 -2.34
C SER A 63 10.19 -19.69 -3.24
N PHE A 64 8.98 -19.58 -3.80
CA PHE A 64 8.38 -20.58 -4.68
C PHE A 64 8.24 -20.10 -6.13
N VAL A 65 8.52 -18.83 -6.40
CA VAL A 65 8.50 -18.27 -7.77
C VAL A 65 9.86 -18.56 -8.40
N SER A 66 9.82 -19.18 -9.58
CA SER A 66 10.90 -19.86 -10.32
C SER A 66 12.28 -19.19 -10.39
N ASN A 67 13.27 -19.98 -10.84
CA ASN A 67 14.68 -19.68 -11.20
C ASN A 67 14.89 -18.56 -12.26
N LYS A 68 14.06 -17.52 -12.31
CA LYS A 68 14.23 -16.39 -13.23
C LYS A 68 15.51 -15.62 -12.89
N VAL A 69 16.14 -15.07 -13.91
CA VAL A 69 17.29 -14.18 -13.76
C VAL A 69 16.76 -12.79 -13.46
N ASN A 70 16.93 -12.36 -12.22
CA ASN A 70 16.45 -11.07 -11.72
C ASN A 70 17.60 -10.06 -11.70
N ARG A 71 17.46 -8.96 -12.43
CA ARG A 71 18.50 -7.94 -12.59
C ARG A 71 17.99 -6.58 -12.18
N THR A 72 18.64 -6.00 -11.18
CA THR A 72 18.45 -4.60 -10.82
C THR A 72 19.50 -3.77 -11.53
N ILE A 73 19.04 -2.86 -12.39
CA ILE A 73 19.89 -1.97 -13.19
C ILE A 73 19.74 -0.56 -12.64
N ILE A 74 20.86 0.10 -12.39
CA ILE A 74 20.93 1.50 -11.95
C ILE A 74 21.72 2.28 -13.00
N LEU A 75 21.16 3.42 -13.42
CA LEU A 75 21.69 4.24 -14.50
C LEU A 75 22.02 5.64 -14.01
N LYS A 76 23.16 6.15 -14.48
CA LYS A 76 23.49 7.58 -14.43
C LYS A 76 23.43 8.14 -15.84
N PHE A 77 22.81 9.30 -16.00
CA PHE A 77 22.66 9.95 -17.29
C PHE A 77 23.79 10.95 -17.56
N LYS A 78 24.08 11.14 -18.84
CA LYS A 78 24.92 12.21 -19.36
C LYS A 78 24.08 13.48 -19.46
N TYR A 79 24.60 14.60 -18.96
CA TYR A 79 24.03 15.90 -19.25
C TYR A 79 24.24 16.22 -20.74
N SER A 80 23.15 16.43 -21.46
CA SER A 80 23.17 16.85 -22.87
C SER A 80 21.92 17.63 -23.22
N ILE A 81 21.99 18.44 -24.28
CA ILE A 81 20.85 19.24 -24.78
C ILE A 81 19.65 18.34 -25.14
N ASN A 82 19.92 17.10 -25.60
CA ASN A 82 18.88 16.16 -26.01
C ASN A 82 18.47 15.18 -24.90
N ALA A 83 18.93 15.38 -23.67
CA ALA A 83 18.70 14.42 -22.57
C ALA A 83 17.20 14.18 -22.32
N SER A 84 16.36 15.22 -22.36
CA SER A 84 14.91 15.09 -22.14
C SER A 84 14.27 14.10 -23.13
N SER A 85 14.53 14.28 -24.43
CA SER A 85 13.96 13.41 -25.46
C SER A 85 14.46 11.96 -25.35
N LEU A 86 15.72 11.77 -24.95
CA LEU A 86 16.27 10.44 -24.71
C LEU A 86 15.66 9.77 -23.48
N ILE A 87 15.38 10.54 -22.42
CA ILE A 87 14.68 10.07 -21.22
C ILE A 87 13.25 9.68 -21.57
N ASP A 88 12.53 10.46 -22.38
CA ASP A 88 11.16 10.12 -22.81
C ASP A 88 11.14 8.81 -23.62
N ARG A 89 12.16 8.57 -24.45
CA ARG A 89 12.32 7.30 -25.18
C ARG A 89 12.62 6.14 -24.25
N LEU A 90 13.44 6.35 -23.21
CA LEU A 90 13.72 5.34 -22.20
C LEU A 90 12.45 5.00 -21.41
N GLU A 91 11.70 6.02 -20.99
CA GLU A 91 10.44 5.86 -20.26
C GLU A 91 9.42 5.04 -21.06
N LYS A 92 9.25 5.35 -22.34
CA LYS A 92 8.40 4.58 -23.24
C LYS A 92 8.88 3.12 -23.36
N TYR A 93 10.18 2.92 -23.54
CA TYR A 93 10.75 1.58 -23.66
C TYR A 93 10.51 0.73 -22.40
N VAL A 94 10.70 1.28 -21.20
CA VAL A 94 10.48 0.52 -19.96
C VAL A 94 8.99 0.27 -19.68
N GLN A 95 8.09 1.16 -20.11
CA GLN A 95 6.64 0.96 -20.02
C GLN A 95 6.15 -0.15 -20.95
N GLU A 96 6.75 -0.29 -22.14
CA GLU A 96 6.38 -1.29 -23.15
C GLU A 96 7.11 -2.63 -22.97
N SER A 97 8.20 -2.66 -22.20
CA SER A 97 9.04 -3.85 -22.03
C SER A 97 8.35 -4.91 -21.17
N ALA A 98 8.15 -6.10 -21.73
CA ALA A 98 7.66 -7.27 -21.00
C ALA A 98 8.64 -7.79 -19.93
N PHE A 99 9.92 -7.40 -20.02
CA PHE A 99 10.95 -7.81 -19.06
C PHE A 99 11.05 -6.87 -17.86
N CYS A 100 10.67 -5.59 -18.04
CA CYS A 100 10.77 -4.57 -16.99
C CYS A 100 9.55 -4.66 -16.07
N VAL A 101 9.74 -5.12 -14.84
CA VAL A 101 8.65 -5.26 -13.86
C VAL A 101 8.55 -4.09 -12.90
N TYR A 102 9.60 -3.27 -12.83
CA TYR A 102 9.63 -2.04 -12.03
C TYR A 102 10.64 -1.06 -12.62
N SER A 103 10.30 0.22 -12.61
CA SER A 103 11.17 1.28 -13.06
C SER A 103 10.83 2.58 -12.35
N ALA A 104 11.84 3.37 -11.98
CA ALA A 104 11.65 4.65 -11.32
C ALA A 104 12.78 5.64 -11.61
N ARG A 105 12.42 6.93 -11.58
CA ARG A 105 13.38 8.03 -11.48
C ARG A 105 13.93 8.09 -10.05
N LEU A 106 15.22 8.33 -9.93
CA LEU A 106 15.91 8.48 -8.65
C LEU A 106 16.30 9.94 -8.43
N SER A 107 16.42 10.31 -7.16
CA SER A 107 17.15 11.51 -6.74
C SER A 107 18.46 11.08 -6.09
N GLY A 108 19.56 11.76 -6.41
CA GLY A 108 20.89 11.48 -5.86
C GLY A 108 21.94 11.19 -6.94
N ASP A 109 22.86 10.27 -6.65
CA ASP A 109 24.03 9.99 -7.51
C ASP A 109 23.69 9.31 -8.83
N PHE A 110 22.55 8.61 -8.87
CA PHE A 110 21.99 7.95 -10.03
C PHE A 110 20.63 8.55 -10.34
N ASP A 111 20.25 8.47 -11.62
CA ASP A 111 19.07 9.14 -12.15
C ASP A 111 17.89 8.19 -12.34
N TRP A 112 18.16 6.87 -12.47
CA TRP A 112 17.15 5.90 -12.83
C TRP A 112 17.45 4.49 -12.29
N ILE A 113 16.40 3.76 -11.93
CA ILE A 113 16.44 2.33 -11.58
C ILE A 113 15.44 1.55 -12.43
N CYS A 114 15.84 0.35 -12.85
CA CYS A 114 14.97 -0.64 -13.47
C CYS A 114 15.18 -2.00 -12.79
N HIS A 115 14.12 -2.80 -12.68
CA HIS A 115 14.20 -4.20 -12.32
C HIS A 115 13.66 -5.04 -13.47
N PHE A 116 14.54 -5.87 -14.04
CA PHE A 116 14.23 -6.76 -15.14
C PHE A 116 14.23 -8.22 -14.71
N VAL A 117 13.30 -8.98 -15.27
CA VAL A 117 13.15 -10.42 -15.01
C VAL A 117 13.24 -11.17 -16.34
N PHE A 118 14.16 -12.12 -16.41
CA PHE A 118 14.42 -12.92 -17.60
C PHE A 118 14.31 -14.42 -17.32
N ASP A 119 14.10 -15.19 -18.37
CA ASP A 119 13.99 -16.65 -18.31
C ASP A 119 15.37 -17.33 -18.27
N SER A 120 16.39 -16.67 -18.83
CA SER A 120 17.76 -17.18 -18.89
C SER A 120 18.80 -16.05 -18.90
N ILE A 121 20.07 -16.43 -18.69
CA ILE A 121 21.20 -15.49 -18.73
C ILE A 121 21.40 -14.99 -20.17
N GLU A 122 21.23 -15.85 -21.17
CA GLU A 122 21.39 -15.50 -22.58
C GLU A 122 20.37 -14.43 -23.00
N GLN A 123 19.12 -14.55 -22.54
CA GLN A 123 18.08 -13.55 -22.79
C GLN A 123 18.46 -12.19 -22.16
N TYR A 124 18.98 -12.23 -20.93
CA TYR A 124 19.50 -11.04 -20.25
C TYR A 124 20.63 -10.38 -21.03
N GLU A 125 21.62 -11.14 -21.50
CA GLU A 125 22.78 -10.61 -22.24
C GLU A 125 22.34 -9.96 -23.56
N LEU A 126 21.46 -10.63 -24.32
CA LEU A 126 20.91 -10.07 -25.57
C LEU A 126 20.16 -8.76 -25.32
N GLU A 127 19.30 -8.73 -24.31
CA GLU A 127 18.51 -7.53 -24.02
C GLU A 127 19.35 -6.40 -23.41
N SER A 128 20.38 -6.72 -22.62
CA SER A 128 21.31 -5.72 -22.09
C SER A 128 22.12 -5.06 -23.19
N ASN A 129 22.59 -5.83 -24.16
CA ASN A 129 23.29 -5.30 -25.32
C ASN A 129 22.36 -4.38 -26.14
N ASN A 130 21.14 -4.83 -26.42
CA ASN A 130 20.12 -4.04 -27.11
C ASN A 130 19.82 -2.73 -26.37
N PHE A 131 19.63 -2.79 -25.05
CA PHE A 131 19.40 -1.64 -24.18
C PHE A 131 20.56 -0.64 -24.24
N LEU A 132 21.78 -1.11 -24.02
CA LEU A 132 22.98 -0.27 -24.06
C LEU A 132 23.18 0.37 -25.44
N HIS A 133 22.98 -0.37 -26.53
CA HIS A 133 23.06 0.19 -27.88
C HIS A 133 22.02 1.29 -28.12
N ARG A 134 20.77 1.10 -27.69
CA ARG A 134 19.71 2.11 -27.87
C ARG A 134 19.96 3.38 -27.07
N PHE A 135 20.56 3.26 -25.88
CA PHE A 135 20.66 4.36 -24.91
C PHE A 135 22.10 4.78 -24.59
N ALA A 136 23.11 4.34 -25.36
CA ALA A 136 24.53 4.66 -25.14
C ALA A 136 24.82 6.17 -25.04
N VAL A 137 24.07 6.98 -25.80
CA VAL A 137 24.20 8.44 -25.80
C VAL A 137 23.66 9.05 -24.49
N LEU A 138 22.63 8.45 -23.90
CA LEU A 138 22.05 8.90 -22.63
C LEU A 138 22.87 8.43 -21.43
N ILE A 139 23.39 7.20 -21.47
CA ILE A 139 23.95 6.54 -20.28
C ILE A 139 25.42 6.93 -20.07
N ALA A 140 25.72 7.46 -18.89
CA ALA A 140 27.06 7.74 -18.39
C ALA A 140 27.66 6.58 -17.61
N ASP A 141 26.85 5.96 -16.74
CA ASP A 141 27.21 4.80 -15.93
C ASP A 141 26.04 3.80 -15.97
N TYR A 142 26.35 2.53 -16.18
CA TYR A 142 25.42 1.41 -16.21
C TYR A 142 25.90 0.38 -15.21
N ARG A 143 25.08 0.09 -14.19
CA ARG A 143 25.39 -0.94 -13.20
C ARG A 143 24.28 -1.97 -13.15
N SER A 144 24.63 -3.23 -13.36
CA SER A 144 23.71 -4.37 -13.30
C SER A 144 24.07 -5.26 -12.12
N TYR A 145 23.06 -5.56 -11.30
CA TYR A 145 23.19 -6.40 -10.12
C TYR A 145 22.21 -7.57 -10.22
N GLU A 146 22.69 -8.78 -9.95
CA GLU A 146 21.77 -9.86 -9.62
C GLU A 146 21.11 -9.57 -8.27
N SER A 147 19.79 -9.73 -8.20
CA SER A 147 19.05 -9.47 -6.95
C SER A 147 17.99 -10.54 -6.74
N LYS A 148 17.77 -10.93 -5.48
CA LYS A 148 16.77 -11.94 -5.11
C LYS A 148 15.73 -11.28 -4.22
N ALA A 149 14.46 -11.38 -4.61
CA ALA A 149 13.37 -10.82 -3.83
C ALA A 149 13.22 -11.58 -2.50
N VAL A 150 13.42 -10.88 -1.39
CA VAL A 150 13.18 -11.42 -0.03
C VAL A 150 11.74 -11.16 0.43
N LYS A 151 11.15 -10.06 -0.04
CA LYS A 151 9.78 -9.65 0.26
C LYS A 151 9.18 -8.95 -0.96
N LEU A 152 7.94 -9.30 -1.29
CA LEU A 152 7.12 -8.56 -2.25
C LEU A 152 5.86 -8.09 -1.53
N SER A 153 5.58 -6.79 -1.63
CA SER A 153 4.37 -6.15 -1.12
C SER A 153 3.96 -5.11 -2.13
N PRO A 154 2.66 -4.98 -2.45
CA PRO A 154 2.23 -3.94 -3.36
C PRO A 154 2.40 -2.60 -2.64
N TYR A 155 2.76 -1.56 -3.39
CA TYR A 155 2.85 -0.21 -2.83
C TYR A 155 1.43 0.35 -2.70
N THR A 156 0.83 0.20 -1.52
CA THR A 156 -0.56 0.58 -1.25
C THR A 156 -0.59 1.62 -0.13
N ILE A 157 0.12 2.73 -0.31
CA ILE A 157 0.10 3.82 0.65
C ILE A 157 -0.74 4.94 0.07
N PHE A 158 -1.99 4.99 0.50
CA PHE A 158 -2.73 6.26 0.58
C PHE A 158 -2.54 6.74 2.02
N ASP A 159 -2.13 7.98 2.27
CA ASP A 159 -2.02 8.52 3.65
C ASP A 159 -3.36 8.43 4.41
N GLU A 160 -4.47 8.36 3.69
CA GLU A 160 -5.82 8.13 4.24
C GLU A 160 -5.99 6.73 4.85
N HIS A 161 -5.11 5.77 4.54
CA HIS A 161 -5.22 4.37 4.94
C HIS A 161 -5.16 4.16 6.46
N ASP A 162 -4.30 4.91 7.15
CA ASP A 162 -4.16 4.83 8.61
C ASP A 162 -5.41 5.37 9.31
N MET A 163 -5.94 6.49 8.82
CA MET A 163 -7.20 7.05 9.34
C MET A 163 -8.40 6.13 9.08
N ILE A 164 -8.48 5.53 7.89
CA ILE A 164 -9.53 4.57 7.52
C ILE A 164 -9.46 3.33 8.41
N GLU A 165 -8.26 2.79 8.60
CA GLU A 165 -8.06 1.64 9.47
C GLU A 165 -8.40 1.96 10.93
N MET A 166 -8.01 3.14 11.40
CA MET A 166 -8.37 3.64 12.72
C MET A 166 -9.90 3.74 12.89
N LYS A 167 -10.61 4.37 11.93
CA LYS A 167 -12.09 4.44 11.94
C LYS A 167 -12.73 3.05 11.94
N SER A 168 -12.22 2.12 11.12
CA SER A 168 -12.70 0.73 11.09
C SER A 168 -12.51 0.02 12.44
N ARG A 169 -11.35 0.21 13.09
CA ARG A 169 -11.05 -0.33 14.42
C ARG A 169 -12.00 0.24 15.47
N VAL A 170 -12.19 1.57 15.50
CA VAL A 170 -13.17 2.23 16.39
C VAL A 170 -14.56 1.62 16.21
N PHE A 171 -15.03 1.51 14.98
CA PHE A 171 -16.36 0.95 14.72
C PHE A 171 -16.50 -0.49 15.21
N LYS A 172 -15.51 -1.36 14.95
CA LYS A 172 -15.51 -2.75 15.45
C LYS A 172 -15.59 -2.81 16.98
N ILE A 173 -14.85 -1.93 17.65
CA ILE A 173 -14.89 -1.80 19.11
C ILE A 173 -16.29 -1.38 19.56
N LEU A 174 -16.85 -0.31 18.98
CA LEU A 174 -18.20 0.17 19.32
C LEU A 174 -19.27 -0.90 19.13
N ASN A 175 -19.21 -1.69 18.06
CA ASN A 175 -20.13 -2.81 17.86
C ASN A 175 -19.93 -3.93 18.88
N SER A 176 -18.69 -4.27 19.23
CA SER A 176 -18.44 -5.28 20.27
C SER A 176 -18.92 -4.84 21.66
N LEU A 177 -18.96 -3.52 21.93
CA LEU A 177 -19.52 -2.98 23.17
C LEU A 177 -21.02 -3.27 23.33
N GLN A 178 -21.76 -3.49 22.23
CA GLN A 178 -23.18 -3.85 22.29
C GLN A 178 -23.42 -5.22 22.96
N LYS A 179 -22.39 -6.09 23.03
CA LYS A 179 -22.49 -7.42 23.66
C LYS A 179 -22.44 -7.37 25.19
N TYR A 180 -22.00 -6.25 25.76
CA TYR A 180 -21.93 -6.06 27.20
C TYR A 180 -23.19 -5.36 27.68
N GLU A 181 -23.85 -5.89 28.70
CA GLU A 181 -25.08 -5.28 29.22
C GLU A 181 -24.79 -4.16 30.21
N ASN A 182 -23.79 -4.35 31.08
CA ASN A 182 -23.46 -3.37 32.12
C ASN A 182 -22.40 -2.34 31.67
N LEU A 183 -22.44 -1.16 32.28
CA LEU A 183 -21.55 -0.05 31.96
C LEU A 183 -20.09 -0.34 32.33
N ASN A 184 -19.86 -1.13 33.38
CA ASN A 184 -18.52 -1.40 33.89
C ASN A 184 -17.70 -2.23 32.89
N ASP A 185 -18.30 -3.28 32.34
CA ASP A 185 -17.67 -4.14 31.34
C ASP A 185 -17.43 -3.39 30.03
N LYS A 186 -18.37 -2.51 29.63
CA LYS A 186 -18.18 -1.62 28.48
C LYS A 186 -16.97 -0.71 28.67
N LEU A 187 -16.87 -0.06 29.83
CA LEU A 187 -15.76 0.84 30.12
C LEU A 187 -14.42 0.09 30.18
N GLN A 188 -14.38 -1.07 30.84
CA GLN A 188 -13.18 -1.92 30.87
C GLN A 188 -12.73 -2.32 29.46
N TYR A 189 -13.66 -2.79 28.62
CA TYR A 189 -13.36 -3.18 27.24
C TYR A 189 -12.85 -2.01 26.39
N ILE A 190 -13.39 -0.79 26.59
CA ILE A 190 -12.88 0.42 25.92
C ILE A 190 -11.40 0.62 26.26
N VAL A 191 -11.05 0.58 27.54
CA VAL A 191 -9.69 0.87 28.00
C VAL A 191 -8.69 -0.14 27.41
N GLU A 192 -9.05 -1.43 27.41
CA GLU A 192 -8.27 -2.50 26.78
C GLU A 192 -8.14 -2.31 25.26
N SER A 193 -9.23 -1.93 24.61
CA SER A 193 -9.26 -1.73 23.16
C SER A 193 -8.39 -0.55 22.73
N VAL A 194 -8.36 0.54 23.49
CA VAL A 194 -7.49 1.69 23.22
C VAL A 194 -6.01 1.26 23.23
N VAL A 195 -5.60 0.50 24.24
CA VAL A 195 -4.22 -0.02 24.35
C VAL A 195 -3.90 -1.03 23.25
N LYS A 196 -4.84 -1.92 22.95
CA LYS A 196 -4.63 -3.01 21.99
C LYS A 196 -4.59 -2.53 20.54
N TYR A 197 -5.45 -1.58 20.17
CA TYR A 197 -5.72 -1.27 18.76
C TYR A 197 -5.25 0.13 18.31
N PHE A 198 -4.86 1.02 19.23
CA PHE A 198 -4.43 2.40 18.92
C PHE A 198 -3.03 2.72 19.42
N ASP A 199 -2.25 1.68 19.71
CA ASP A 199 -0.86 1.77 20.14
C ASP A 199 -0.61 2.67 21.38
N ALA A 200 -1.65 2.86 22.19
CA ALA A 200 -1.53 3.57 23.44
C ALA A 200 -0.70 2.74 24.43
N LYS A 201 0.28 3.36 25.10
CA LYS A 201 1.06 2.71 26.17
C LYS A 201 0.17 2.27 27.33
N PHE A 202 -0.81 3.11 27.68
CA PHE A 202 -1.86 2.82 28.65
C PHE A 202 -3.10 3.64 28.32
N ALA A 203 -4.24 3.21 28.86
CA ALA A 203 -5.48 3.97 28.88
C ALA A 203 -6.10 3.85 30.28
N ARG A 204 -6.81 4.90 30.73
CA ARG A 204 -7.42 4.98 32.07
C ARG A 204 -8.72 5.74 32.04
N VAL A 205 -9.70 5.29 32.82
CA VAL A 205 -10.96 5.99 33.07
C VAL A 205 -11.06 6.33 34.54
N TRP A 206 -11.25 7.61 34.83
CA TRP A 206 -11.44 8.15 36.17
C TRP A 206 -12.89 8.59 36.35
N LEU A 207 -13.51 8.23 37.46
CA LEU A 207 -14.84 8.69 37.84
C LEU A 207 -14.72 9.79 38.88
N ILE A 208 -15.59 10.80 38.80
CA ILE A 208 -15.64 11.88 39.78
C ILE A 208 -16.52 11.46 40.95
N ASP A 209 -15.96 11.45 42.15
CA ASP A 209 -16.73 11.41 43.39
C ASP A 209 -17.18 12.85 43.73
N ARG A 210 -18.47 13.14 43.54
CA ARG A 210 -19.02 14.49 43.72
C ARG A 210 -19.10 14.91 45.18
N GLU A 211 -19.27 13.96 46.10
CA GLU A 211 -19.37 14.25 47.53
C GLU A 211 -18.00 14.58 48.10
N LYS A 212 -17.02 13.74 47.77
CA LYS A 212 -15.66 13.86 48.32
C LYS A 212 -14.72 14.70 47.45
N LYS A 213 -15.21 15.16 46.29
CA LYS A 213 -14.52 16.05 45.33
C LYS A 213 -13.15 15.51 44.87
N TYR A 214 -13.01 14.20 44.68
CA TYR A 214 -11.80 13.60 44.14
C TYR A 214 -12.07 12.64 42.97
N LEU A 215 -11.03 12.35 42.20
CA LEU A 215 -11.07 11.40 41.08
C LEU A 215 -10.73 10.00 41.56
N ILE A 216 -11.54 9.02 41.16
CA ILE A 216 -11.33 7.59 41.43
C ILE A 216 -10.92 6.91 40.13
N LEU A 217 -9.72 6.36 40.07
CA LEU A 217 -9.33 5.48 38.96
C LEU A 217 -10.20 4.23 39.02
N LYS A 218 -11.02 4.01 37.99
CA LYS A 218 -11.95 2.89 37.97
C LYS A 218 -11.52 1.79 36.99
N TYR A 219 -10.98 2.16 35.84
CA TYR A 219 -10.55 1.23 34.81
C TYR A 219 -9.17 1.63 34.27
N SER A 220 -8.31 0.65 34.04
CA SER A 220 -6.97 0.86 33.51
C SER A 220 -6.56 -0.34 32.65
N ALA A 221 -5.89 -0.06 31.54
CA ALA A 221 -5.16 -1.06 30.76
C ALA A 221 -3.80 -0.46 30.38
N GLY A 222 -2.79 -1.30 30.18
CA GLY A 222 -1.47 -0.85 29.74
C GLY A 222 -0.54 -2.00 29.37
N LYS A 223 0.42 -1.72 28.49
CA LYS A 223 1.53 -2.64 28.19
C LYS A 223 2.61 -2.42 29.25
N TYR A 224 2.45 -3.02 30.42
CA TYR A 224 3.46 -2.97 31.47
C TYR A 224 4.57 -3.98 31.12
N LYS A 225 5.80 -3.49 31.04
CA LYS A 225 6.99 -4.34 30.85
C LYS A 225 7.31 -5.12 32.11
#